data_AF-A0A2L2XH58-F1
#
_entry.id   AF-A0A2L2XH58-F1
#
_cell.length_a   1.000
_cell.length_b   1.000
_cell.length_c   1.000
_cell.angle_alpha   90.00
_cell.angle_beta   90.00
_cell.angle_gamma   90.00
#
_symmetry.space_group_name_H-M   'P 1'
#
loop_
_entity.id
_entity.type
_entity.pdbx_description
1 polymer ?
#
loop_
_entity_poly.entity_id
_entity_poly.type
_entity_poly.pdbx_seq_one_letter_code
_entity_poly.pdbx_strand_id
1 'polypeptide(L)'
;MDNLYNLFTNIINNHAAQLGGIFLGVLTYLVAPTAAFYALWIAVVIDLLTRLVALSVKYGGFWQATRQSQISSKKMFHGTAIKIAAYFFMTVLAHQSKYIVEIEAVPVLFSSIIYCLLFLVEVHSIIENLIDAGAEDLKPLLLRFKREKTRVMQGGKDTLDDIQYDGVKKDKQISG
;
A
#
# COMPACT_ATOMS: atom_id res chain seq x y z
N MET A 1 -16.10 12.43 -39.80
CA MET A 1 -17.37 12.21 -39.08
C MET A 1 -17.64 10.72 -38.89
N ASP A 2 -17.52 9.91 -39.94
CA ASP A 2 -17.83 8.47 -39.91
C ASP A 2 -16.99 7.65 -38.92
N ASN A 3 -15.70 7.94 -38.79
CA ASN A 3 -14.83 7.25 -37.83
C ASN A 3 -15.20 7.53 -36.37
N LEU A 4 -15.65 8.75 -36.06
CA LEU A 4 -16.06 9.12 -34.71
C LEU A 4 -17.41 8.48 -34.37
N TYR A 5 -18.35 8.52 -35.31
CA TYR A 5 -19.66 7.88 -35.20
C TYR A 5 -19.52 6.37 -34.98
N ASN A 6 -18.70 5.70 -35.81
CA ASN A 6 -18.43 4.26 -35.71
C ASN A 6 -17.75 3.89 -34.37
N LEU A 7 -16.82 4.71 -33.88
CA LEU A 7 -16.20 4.51 -32.57
C LEU A 7 -17.25 4.59 -31.44
N PHE A 8 -18.11 5.62 -31.45
CA PHE A 8 -19.17 5.78 -30.46
C PHE A 8 -20.19 4.65 -30.50
N THR A 9 -20.66 4.23 -31.67
CA THR A 9 -21.57 3.08 -31.79
C THR A 9 -20.91 1.78 -31.33
N ASN A 10 -19.61 1.58 -31.60
CA ASN A 10 -18.89 0.40 -31.13
C ASN A 10 -18.70 0.40 -29.60
N ILE A 11 -18.50 1.55 -28.98
CA ILE A 11 -18.43 1.67 -27.50
C ILE A 11 -19.81 1.45 -26.88
N ILE A 12 -20.87 2.02 -27.47
CA ILE A 12 -22.24 1.90 -26.96
C ILE A 12 -22.78 0.47 -27.15
N ASN A 13 -22.39 -0.24 -28.21
CA ASN A 13 -22.84 -1.62 -28.43
C ASN A 13 -21.97 -2.66 -27.71
N ASN A 14 -20.84 -2.26 -27.12
CA ASN A 14 -19.96 -3.15 -26.40
C ASN A 14 -20.24 -3.09 -24.89
N HIS A 15 -21.07 -4.02 -24.41
CA HIS A 15 -21.41 -4.13 -22.99
C HIS A 15 -20.18 -4.30 -22.08
N ALA A 16 -19.10 -4.93 -22.56
CA ALA A 16 -17.86 -5.05 -21.78
C ALA A 16 -17.14 -3.70 -21.64
N ALA A 17 -17.12 -2.87 -22.70
CA ALA A 17 -16.59 -1.52 -22.64
C ALA A 17 -17.43 -0.62 -21.72
N GLN A 18 -18.75 -0.77 -21.74
CA GLN A 18 -19.65 -0.05 -20.84
C GLN A 18 -19.44 -0.44 -19.38
N LEU A 19 -19.41 -1.74 -19.07
CA LEU A 19 -19.14 -2.23 -17.72
C LEU A 19 -17.75 -1.80 -17.24
N GLY A 20 -16.74 -1.85 -18.11
CA GLY A 20 -15.40 -1.34 -17.82
C GLY A 20 -15.40 0.16 -17.53
N GLY A 21 -16.15 0.96 -18.31
CA GLY A 21 -16.30 2.40 -18.11
C GLY A 21 -17.01 2.74 -16.81
N ILE A 22 -18.10 2.04 -16.47
CA ILE A 22 -18.81 2.20 -15.18
C ILE A 22 -17.88 1.84 -14.02
N PHE A 23 -17.19 0.71 -14.12
CA PHE A 23 -16.23 0.27 -13.11
C PHE A 23 -15.12 1.30 -12.89
N LEU A 24 -14.52 1.80 -13.98
CA LEU A 24 -13.50 2.84 -13.91
C LEU A 24 -14.07 4.14 -13.32
N GLY A 25 -15.29 4.53 -13.69
CA GLY A 25 -16.00 5.67 -13.12
C GLY A 25 -16.17 5.55 -11.62
N VAL A 26 -16.67 4.41 -11.13
CA VAL A 26 -16.81 4.12 -9.70
C VAL A 26 -15.45 4.16 -9.00
N LEU A 27 -14.41 3.56 -9.58
CA LEU A 27 -13.06 3.59 -9.02
C LEU A 27 -12.52 5.03 -8.90
N THR A 28 -12.63 5.82 -9.96
CA THR A 28 -12.15 7.20 -9.96
C THR A 28 -12.91 8.07 -8.96
N TYR A 29 -14.21 7.84 -8.80
CA TYR A 29 -15.03 8.53 -7.80
C TYR A 29 -14.61 8.18 -6.37
N LEU A 30 -14.41 6.91 -6.07
CA LEU A 30 -14.09 6.44 -4.70
C LEU A 30 -12.71 6.89 -4.22
N VAL A 31 -11.78 7.11 -5.14
CA VAL A 31 -10.38 7.38 -4.83
C VAL A 31 -9.99 8.84 -5.03
N ALA A 32 -10.54 9.49 -6.05
CA ALA A 32 -10.06 10.77 -6.61
C ALA A 32 -8.52 10.87 -6.63
N PRO A 33 -7.85 10.18 -7.57
CA PRO A 33 -6.41 10.00 -7.57
C PRO A 33 -5.61 11.31 -7.42
N THR A 34 -4.84 11.42 -6.33
CA THR A 34 -3.92 12.54 -6.07
C THR A 34 -2.48 12.19 -6.44
N ALA A 35 -1.56 13.16 -6.39
CA ALA A 35 -0.14 12.88 -6.57
C ALA A 35 0.40 11.80 -5.59
N ALA A 36 -0.06 11.82 -4.33
CA ALA A 36 0.31 10.83 -3.32
C ALA A 36 -0.23 9.42 -3.66
N PHE A 37 -1.44 9.35 -4.23
CA PHE A 37 -1.98 8.09 -4.75
C PHE A 37 -1.07 7.51 -5.84
N TYR A 38 -0.70 8.31 -6.84
CA TYR A 38 0.20 7.84 -7.91
C TYR A 38 1.57 7.42 -7.38
N ALA A 39 2.16 8.19 -6.47
CA ALA A 39 3.45 7.84 -5.85
C ALA A 39 3.40 6.48 -5.13
N LEU A 40 2.32 6.21 -4.39
CA LEU A 40 2.11 4.92 -3.73
C LEU A 40 2.03 3.77 -4.74
N TRP A 41 1.20 3.90 -5.78
CA TRP A 41 1.02 2.81 -6.75
C TRP A 41 2.26 2.58 -7.62
N ILE A 42 3.02 3.63 -7.93
CA ILE A 42 4.35 3.48 -8.55
C ILE A 42 5.27 2.68 -7.62
N ALA A 43 5.30 2.98 -6.32
CA ALA A 43 6.10 2.22 -5.36
C ALA A 43 5.68 0.74 -5.28
N VAL A 44 4.36 0.45 -5.30
CA VAL A 44 3.84 -0.93 -5.37
C VAL A 44 4.34 -1.64 -6.63
N VAL A 45 4.31 -0.99 -7.80
CA VAL A 45 4.84 -1.57 -9.05
C VAL A 45 6.34 -1.84 -8.93
N ILE A 46 7.11 -0.91 -8.36
CA ILE A 46 8.55 -1.08 -8.14
C ILE A 46 8.83 -2.21 -7.14
N ASP A 47 8.03 -2.37 -6.08
CA ASP A 47 8.14 -3.52 -5.15
C ASP A 47 7.99 -4.85 -5.90
N LEU A 48 7.00 -4.95 -6.79
CA LEU A 48 6.81 -6.17 -7.59
C LEU A 48 7.98 -6.42 -8.53
N LEU A 49 8.48 -5.39 -9.22
CA LEU A 49 9.61 -5.52 -10.13
C LEU A 49 10.89 -5.92 -9.39
N THR A 50 11.21 -5.27 -8.27
CA THR A 50 12.41 -5.59 -7.48
C THR A 50 12.33 -6.98 -6.87
N ARG A 51 11.15 -7.43 -6.46
CA ARG A 51 10.92 -8.82 -6.03
C ARG A 51 11.20 -9.80 -7.15
N LEU A 52 10.70 -9.55 -8.37
CA LEU A 52 10.97 -10.41 -9.53
C LEU A 52 12.48 -10.50 -9.82
N VAL A 53 13.20 -9.38 -9.73
CA VAL A 53 14.66 -9.34 -9.88
C VAL A 53 15.34 -10.19 -8.79
N ALA A 54 14.98 -10.01 -7.52
CA ALA A 54 15.53 -10.78 -6.40
C ALA A 54 15.34 -12.29 -6.59
N LEU A 55 14.14 -12.73 -7.00
CA LEU A 55 13.88 -14.13 -7.32
C LEU A 55 14.74 -14.61 -8.50
N SER A 56 14.89 -13.80 -9.55
CA SER A 56 15.67 -14.20 -10.73
C SER A 56 17.15 -14.44 -10.39
N VAL A 57 17.73 -13.62 -9.50
CA VAL A 57 19.11 -13.75 -9.02
C VAL A 57 19.24 -15.00 -8.14
N LYS A 58 18.31 -15.20 -7.20
CA LYS A 58 18.32 -16.34 -6.27
C LYS A 58 18.27 -17.71 -6.95
N TYR A 59 17.59 -17.83 -8.08
CA TYR A 59 17.39 -19.09 -8.80
C TYR A 59 18.26 -19.26 -10.05
N GLY A 60 19.31 -18.44 -10.23
CA GLY A 60 20.26 -18.59 -11.33
C GLY A 60 19.68 -18.25 -12.72
N GLY A 61 18.65 -17.41 -12.78
CA GLY A 61 18.03 -16.94 -14.02
C GLY A 61 16.50 -17.01 -14.02
N PHE A 62 15.86 -16.11 -14.78
CA PHE A 62 14.39 -15.97 -14.90
C PHE A 62 13.70 -17.28 -15.33
N TRP A 63 14.33 -18.05 -16.21
CA TRP A 63 13.79 -19.30 -16.74
C TRP A 63 13.88 -20.50 -15.77
N GLN A 64 14.88 -20.52 -14.89
CA GLN A 64 15.02 -21.60 -13.89
C GLN A 64 14.14 -21.34 -12.66
N ALA A 65 13.91 -20.08 -12.30
CA ALA A 65 12.99 -19.65 -11.24
C ALA A 65 11.54 -20.07 -11.51
N THR A 66 11.08 -19.96 -12.76
CA THR A 66 9.71 -20.36 -13.15
C THR A 66 9.49 -21.87 -13.14
N ARG A 67 10.57 -22.67 -13.24
CA ARG A 67 10.49 -24.15 -13.27
C ARG A 67 10.45 -24.79 -11.87
N GLN A 68 10.96 -24.13 -10.82
CA GLN A 68 10.92 -24.62 -9.42
C GLN A 68 9.64 -24.20 -8.64
N SER A 69 8.57 -23.81 -9.35
CA SER A 69 7.54 -22.87 -8.91
C SER A 69 6.22 -23.48 -8.37
N GLN A 70 6.26 -24.41 -7.41
CA GLN A 70 5.01 -24.91 -6.80
C GLN A 70 4.65 -24.29 -5.44
N ILE A 71 5.62 -23.71 -4.71
CA ILE A 71 5.36 -23.10 -3.39
C ILE A 71 5.56 -21.56 -3.42
N SER A 72 6.39 -21.04 -4.33
CA SER A 72 6.69 -19.61 -4.43
C SER A 72 5.58 -18.80 -5.15
N SER A 73 5.05 -19.27 -6.29
CA SER A 73 4.15 -18.44 -7.13
C SER A 73 2.78 -18.18 -6.49
N LYS A 74 2.09 -19.21 -5.99
CA LYS A 74 0.72 -19.06 -5.43
C LYS A 74 0.71 -18.27 -4.12
N LYS A 75 1.61 -18.59 -3.19
CA LYS A 75 1.67 -17.90 -1.89
C LYS A 75 2.12 -16.44 -2.05
N MET A 76 3.08 -16.18 -2.95
CA MET A 76 3.52 -14.82 -3.27
C MET A 76 2.40 -14.01 -3.94
N PHE A 77 1.74 -14.57 -4.95
CA PHE A 77 0.64 -13.88 -5.65
C PHE A 77 -0.53 -13.59 -4.70
N HIS A 78 -0.86 -14.54 -3.82
CA HIS A 78 -1.90 -14.32 -2.80
C HIS A 78 -1.53 -13.20 -1.83
N GLY A 79 -0.29 -13.15 -1.34
CA GLY A 79 0.19 -12.07 -0.48
C GLY A 79 0.16 -10.71 -1.17
N THR A 80 0.60 -10.65 -2.44
CA THR A 80 0.50 -9.44 -3.27
C THR A 80 -0.95 -9.01 -3.49
N ALA A 81 -1.87 -9.94 -3.77
CA ALA A 81 -3.28 -9.63 -3.97
C ALA A 81 -3.93 -9.05 -2.70
N ILE A 82 -3.64 -9.65 -1.54
CA ILE A 82 -4.11 -9.11 -0.24
C ILE A 82 -3.55 -7.70 -0.02
N LYS A 83 -2.26 -7.49 -0.28
CA LYS A 83 -1.61 -6.18 -0.13
C LYS A 83 -2.27 -5.12 -1.02
N ILE A 84 -2.45 -5.42 -2.31
CA ILE A 84 -3.10 -4.54 -3.28
C ILE A 84 -4.53 -4.19 -2.83
N ALA A 85 -5.30 -5.19 -2.39
CA ALA A 85 -6.66 -4.97 -1.89
C ALA A 85 -6.67 -4.08 -0.63
N ALA A 86 -5.80 -4.37 0.34
CA ALA A 86 -5.66 -3.56 1.55
C ALA A 86 -5.31 -2.11 1.22
N TYR A 87 -4.36 -1.90 0.31
CA TYR A 87 -3.92 -0.56 -0.09
C TYR A 87 -5.04 0.19 -0.78
N PHE A 88 -5.75 -0.47 -1.70
CA PHE A 88 -6.92 0.10 -2.34
C PHE A 88 -7.97 0.55 -1.31
N PHE A 89 -8.38 -0.32 -0.38
CA PHE A 89 -9.35 0.05 0.65
C PHE A 89 -8.87 1.20 1.54
N MET A 90 -7.59 1.20 1.93
CA MET A 90 -7.02 2.29 2.73
C MET A 90 -7.03 3.62 1.98
N THR A 91 -6.73 3.63 0.67
CA THR A 91 -6.80 4.85 -0.15
C THR A 91 -8.22 5.37 -0.35
N VAL A 92 -9.20 4.46 -0.47
CA VAL A 92 -10.63 4.83 -0.48
C VAL A 92 -11.04 5.46 0.85
N LEU A 93 -10.69 4.84 1.98
CA LEU A 93 -10.99 5.40 3.31
C LEU A 93 -10.31 6.76 3.52
N ALA A 94 -9.06 6.91 3.08
CA ALA A 94 -8.34 8.16 3.11
C ALA A 94 -9.09 9.25 2.35
N HIS A 95 -9.56 8.97 1.13
CA HIS A 95 -10.33 9.93 0.34
C HIS A 95 -11.70 10.25 0.98
N GLN A 96 -12.44 9.21 1.36
CA GLN A 96 -13.80 9.35 1.88
C GLN A 96 -13.84 10.02 3.26
N SER A 97 -12.73 10.07 3.99
CA SER A 97 -12.62 10.78 5.27
C SER A 97 -13.01 12.27 5.18
N LYS A 98 -12.89 12.89 4.00
CA LYS A 98 -13.33 14.28 3.74
C LYS A 98 -14.82 14.52 3.94
N TYR A 99 -15.64 13.47 3.91
CA TYR A 99 -17.09 13.55 4.13
C TYR A 99 -17.48 13.34 5.60
N ILE A 100 -16.52 12.98 6.46
CA ILE A 100 -16.78 12.68 7.88
C ILE A 100 -16.47 13.90 8.74
N VAL A 101 -15.40 14.64 8.42
CA VAL A 101 -14.91 15.77 9.21
C VAL A 101 -15.03 17.05 8.38
N GLU A 102 -15.74 18.04 8.92
CA GLU A 102 -15.98 19.33 8.24
C GLU A 102 -14.72 20.20 8.14
N ILE A 103 -13.76 20.02 9.06
CA ILE A 103 -12.48 20.75 9.06
C ILE A 103 -11.60 20.18 7.96
N GLU A 104 -11.49 20.89 6.83
CA GLU A 104 -10.78 20.46 5.61
C GLU A 104 -9.33 20.00 5.85
N ALA A 105 -8.63 20.62 6.81
CA ALA A 105 -7.24 20.27 7.12
C ALA A 105 -7.08 18.85 7.70
N VAL A 106 -8.08 18.32 8.41
CA VAL A 106 -7.99 17.02 9.11
C VAL A 106 -7.97 15.85 8.11
N PRO A 107 -8.90 15.75 7.15
CA PRO A 107 -8.85 14.74 6.08
C PRO A 107 -7.58 14.78 5.22
N VAL A 108 -7.06 15.98 4.94
CA VAL A 108 -5.81 16.15 4.17
C VAL A 108 -4.62 15.59 4.94
N LEU A 109 -4.54 15.87 6.24
CA LEU A 109 -3.49 15.33 7.11
C LEU A 109 -3.63 13.80 7.24
N PHE A 110 -4.85 13.32 7.51
CA PHE A 110 -5.15 11.90 7.68
C PHE A 110 -4.77 11.09 6.43
N SER A 111 -5.21 11.54 5.25
CA SER A 111 -4.86 10.90 3.99
C SER A 111 -3.36 10.91 3.73
N SER A 112 -2.68 12.03 3.99
CA SER A 112 -1.22 12.13 3.86
C SER A 112 -0.48 11.14 4.76
N ILE A 113 -0.93 10.94 5.99
CA ILE A 113 -0.38 9.95 6.92
C ILE A 113 -0.56 8.54 6.35
N ILE A 114 -1.76 8.18 5.88
CA ILE A 114 -2.02 6.87 5.28
C ILE A 114 -1.11 6.64 4.07
N TYR A 115 -1.06 7.57 3.12
CA TYR A 115 -0.21 7.44 1.94
C TYR A 115 1.27 7.30 2.31
N CYS A 116 1.75 8.10 3.27
CA CYS A 116 3.13 8.02 3.75
C CYS A 116 3.44 6.66 4.37
N LEU A 117 2.57 6.15 5.25
CA LEU A 117 2.76 4.85 5.89
C LEU A 117 2.80 3.70 4.88
N LEU A 118 1.86 3.67 3.93
CA LEU A 118 1.84 2.65 2.89
C LEU A 118 3.06 2.75 1.97
N PHE A 119 3.46 3.97 1.60
CA PHE A 119 4.65 4.20 0.78
C PHE A 119 5.93 3.73 1.48
N LEU A 120 6.08 4.03 2.78
CA LEU A 120 7.24 3.59 3.58
C LEU A 120 7.30 2.07 3.71
N VAL A 121 6.15 1.38 3.80
CA VAL A 121 6.10 -0.09 3.79
C VAL A 121 6.64 -0.64 2.47
N GLU A 122 6.31 -0.04 1.33
CA GLU A 122 6.85 -0.45 0.03
C GLU A 122 8.33 -0.13 -0.11
N VAL A 123 8.79 1.05 0.32
CA VAL A 123 10.22 1.40 0.31
C VAL A 123 11.03 0.38 1.13
N HIS A 124 10.55 -0.02 2.30
CA HIS A 124 11.20 -1.05 3.11
C HIS A 124 11.28 -2.40 2.37
N SER A 125 10.17 -2.82 1.74
CA SER A 125 10.11 -4.06 0.94
C SER A 125 11.03 -4.03 -0.28
N ILE A 126 11.09 -2.90 -1.00
CA ILE A 126 11.98 -2.65 -2.13
C ILE A 126 13.45 -2.77 -1.72
N ILE A 127 13.83 -2.15 -0.60
CA ILE A 127 15.20 -2.24 -0.09
C ILE A 127 15.57 -3.69 0.24
N GLU A 128 14.68 -4.44 0.90
CA GLU A 128 14.91 -5.87 1.19
C GLU A 128 15.09 -6.69 -0.11
N ASN A 129 14.22 -6.49 -1.11
CA ASN A 129 14.35 -7.18 -2.40
C ASN A 129 15.66 -6.83 -3.12
N LEU A 130 16.10 -5.57 -3.08
CA LEU A 130 17.35 -5.14 -3.72
C LEU A 130 18.59 -5.72 -3.03
N ILE A 131 18.58 -5.80 -1.69
CA ILE A 131 19.65 -6.48 -0.94
C ILE A 131 19.70 -7.97 -1.30
N ASP A 132 18.54 -8.63 -1.38
CA ASP A 132 18.44 -10.03 -1.82
C ASP A 132 18.93 -10.23 -3.27
N ALA A 133 18.85 -9.20 -4.10
CA ALA A 133 19.39 -9.18 -5.46
C ALA A 133 20.90 -8.87 -5.53
N GLY A 134 21.55 -8.57 -4.40
CA GLY A 134 23.00 -8.31 -4.30
C GLY A 134 23.41 -6.86 -4.03
N ALA A 135 22.46 -5.93 -3.83
CA ALA A 135 22.76 -4.54 -3.49
C ALA A 135 23.09 -4.36 -1.99
N GLU A 136 24.22 -4.92 -1.55
CA GLU A 136 24.59 -4.97 -0.13
C GLU A 136 24.78 -3.59 0.53
N ASP A 137 25.13 -2.57 -0.25
CA ASP A 137 25.33 -1.20 0.22
C ASP A 137 24.06 -0.57 0.82
N LEU A 138 22.89 -1.17 0.58
CA LEU A 138 21.62 -0.73 1.16
C LEU A 138 21.39 -1.29 2.59
N LYS A 139 22.18 -2.26 3.05
CA LYS A 139 22.05 -2.86 4.41
C LYS A 139 22.05 -1.81 5.54
N PRO A 140 22.92 -0.78 5.54
CA PRO A 140 22.90 0.25 6.58
C PRO A 140 21.57 1.04 6.61
N LEU A 141 20.99 1.31 5.44
CA LEU A 141 19.70 1.99 5.33
C LEU A 141 18.57 1.12 5.90
N LEU A 142 18.56 -0.18 5.57
CA LEU A 142 17.59 -1.14 6.11
C LEU A 142 17.67 -1.22 7.64
N LEU A 143 18.89 -1.26 8.20
CA LEU A 143 19.11 -1.29 9.65
C LEU A 143 18.57 -0.03 10.34
N ARG A 144 18.70 1.14 9.73
CA ARG A 144 18.10 2.39 10.25
C ARG A 144 16.59 2.31 10.26
N PHE A 145 15.96 1.85 9.17
CA PHE A 145 14.52 1.63 9.11
C PHE A 145 14.02 0.67 10.20
N LYS A 146 14.71 -0.46 10.40
CA LYS A 146 14.35 -1.45 11.42
C LYS A 146 14.50 -0.90 12.84
N ARG A 147 15.54 -0.11 13.11
CA ARG A 147 15.74 0.56 14.42
C ARG A 147 14.62 1.55 14.71
N GLU A 148 14.26 2.38 13.74
CA GLU A 148 13.21 3.38 13.94
C GLU A 148 11.85 2.72 14.16
N LYS A 149 11.53 1.67 13.38
CA LYS A 149 10.32 0.87 13.59
C LYS A 149 10.26 0.30 15.02
N THR A 150 11.35 -0.26 15.52
CA THR A 150 11.41 -0.79 16.90
C THR A 150 11.26 0.32 17.93
N ARG A 151 11.89 1.47 17.73
CA ARG A 151 11.78 2.63 18.63
C ARG A 151 10.34 3.11 18.77
N VAL A 152 9.62 3.24 17.65
CA VAL A 152 8.20 3.64 17.65
C VAL A 152 7.33 2.59 18.35
N MET A 153 7.58 1.30 18.13
CA MET A 153 6.85 0.23 18.80
C MET A 153 7.10 0.18 20.32
N GLN A 154 8.31 0.50 20.77
CA GLN A 154 8.67 0.55 22.19
C GLN A 154 8.07 1.78 22.87
N GLY A 155 8.30 2.98 22.32
CA GLY A 155 7.72 4.20 22.88
C GLY A 155 6.19 4.20 22.90
N GLY A 156 5.54 3.55 21.91
CA GLY A 156 4.09 3.34 21.93
C GLY A 156 3.61 2.43 23.05
N LYS A 157 4.36 1.39 23.42
CA LYS A 157 4.03 0.53 24.57
C LYS A 157 4.14 1.29 25.89
N ASP A 158 5.24 2.01 26.07
CA ASP A 158 5.47 2.79 27.30
C ASP A 158 4.35 3.83 27.48
N THR A 159 3.94 4.50 26.40
CA THR A 159 2.84 5.48 26.43
C THR A 159 1.48 4.83 26.75
N LEU A 160 1.20 3.63 26.22
CA LEU A 160 -0.06 2.91 26.49
C LEU A 160 -0.11 2.40 27.94
N ASP A 161 1.03 1.95 28.47
CA ASP A 161 1.17 1.53 29.86
C ASP A 161 0.97 2.71 30.82
N ASP A 162 1.48 3.90 30.48
CA ASP A 162 1.28 5.14 31.24
C ASP A 162 -0.20 5.58 31.26
N ILE A 163 -0.89 5.57 30.11
CA ILE A 163 -2.31 5.92 30.00
C ILE A 163 -3.18 4.93 30.79
N GLN A 164 -2.86 3.63 30.71
CA GLN A 164 -3.59 2.60 31.44
C GLN A 164 -3.36 2.72 32.96
N TYR A 165 -2.14 3.05 33.38
CA TYR A 165 -1.82 3.29 34.79
C TYR A 165 -2.55 4.51 35.36
N ASP A 166 -2.60 5.62 34.62
CA ASP A 166 -3.31 6.83 35.04
C ASP A 166 -4.83 6.64 35.10
N GLY A 167 -5.41 5.86 34.18
CA GLY A 167 -6.83 5.46 34.24
C GLY A 167 -7.17 4.67 35.50
N VAL A 168 -6.33 3.70 35.87
CA VAL A 168 -6.51 2.87 37.08
C VAL A 168 -6.38 3.69 38.38
N LYS A 169 -5.50 4.70 38.41
CA LYS A 169 -5.39 5.62 39.55
C LYS A 169 -6.63 6.47 39.74
N LYS A 170 -7.21 6.96 38.64
CA LYS A 170 -8.40 7.82 38.64
C LYS A 170 -9.62 7.07 39.18
N ASP A 171 -9.83 5.83 38.77
CA ASP A 171 -10.95 5.00 39.26
C ASP A 171 -10.85 4.69 40.77
N LYS A 172 -9.62 4.52 41.29
CA LYS A 172 -9.39 4.33 42.73
C LYS A 172 -9.65 5.57 43.58
N GLN A 173 -9.55 6.78 43.01
CA GLN A 173 -9.87 8.03 43.72
C GLN A 173 -11.35 8.40 43.71
N ILE A 174 -12.14 7.83 42.80
CA ILE A 174 -13.59 8.08 42.69
C ILE A 174 -14.39 7.07 43.54
N SER A 175 -13.76 5.95 43.91
CA SER A 175 -14.40 4.83 44.64
C SER A 175 -14.12 4.83 46.17
N GLY A 176 -13.49 5.87 46.72
CA GLY A 176 -13.18 6.01 48.15
C GLY A 176 -13.61 7.37 48.67
#